data_AF-A0A967GY28-F1
#
_entry.id   AF-A0A967GY28-F1
#
_cell.length_a   1.000
_cell.length_b   1.000
_cell.length_c   1.000
_cell.angle_alpha   90.00
_cell.angle_beta   90.00
_cell.angle_gamma   90.00
#
_symmetry.space_group_name_H-M   'P 1'
#
loop_
_entity.id
_entity.type
_entity.pdbx_description
1 polymer ?
#
loop_
_entity_poly.entity_id
_entity_poly.type
_entity_poly.pdbx_seq_one_letter_code
_entity_poly.pdbx_strand_id
1 'polypeptide(L)'
;MRRFSVRAGEDATTAGLTFLAAAGGDIEPRGEGTWSVDKKVEITLESGNPLQPVVREGAGGRELVVPLDLPAGQSLEFNLRIKW
;
A
#
# COMPACT_ATOMS: atom_id res chain seq x y z
N MET A 1 11.91 -8.18 -3.28
CA MET A 1 11.44 -7.29 -2.20
C MET A 1 11.85 -5.87 -2.53
N ARG A 2 10.97 -4.89 -2.31
CA ARG A 2 11.26 -3.46 -2.45
C ARG A 2 10.99 -2.79 -1.10
N ARG A 3 11.88 -1.91 -0.65
CA ARG A 3 11.69 -1.10 0.56
C ARG A 3 11.32 0.31 0.14
N PHE A 4 10.29 0.86 0.78
CA PHE A 4 9.87 2.23 0.64
C PHE A 4 10.07 2.96 1.97
N SER A 5 10.50 4.21 1.89
CA SER A 5 10.63 5.13 3.02
C SER A 5 10.07 6.47 2.57
N VAL A 6 9.18 7.02 3.39
CA VAL A 6 8.57 8.33 3.17
C VAL A 6 8.64 9.11 4.48
N ARG A 7 9.00 10.39 4.39
CA ARG A 7 9.01 11.31 5.52
C ARG A 7 8.08 12.48 5.22
N ALA A 8 7.19 12.78 6.15
CA ALA A 8 6.38 13.99 6.10
C ALA A 8 7.26 15.21 6.38
N GLY A 9 7.06 16.28 5.61
CA GLY A 9 7.66 17.57 5.92
C GLY A 9 7.15 18.14 7.25
N GLU A 10 7.86 19.14 7.78
CA GLU A 10 7.54 19.76 9.07
C GLU A 10 6.20 20.53 9.06
N ASP A 11 5.78 21.04 7.89
CA ASP A 11 4.50 21.73 7.69
C ASP A 11 3.51 20.93 6.82
N ALA A 12 3.78 19.63 6.63
CA ALA A 12 3.04 18.83 5.65
C ALA A 12 1.70 18.34 6.20
N THR A 13 0.61 18.62 5.47
CA THR A 13 -0.62 17.83 5.57
C THR A 13 -0.45 16.62 4.64
N THR A 14 -0.23 15.44 5.20
CA THR A 14 -0.22 14.18 4.42
C THR A 14 -1.63 13.66 4.13
N ALA A 15 -2.66 14.38 4.58
CA ALA A 15 -4.05 14.06 4.36
C ALA A 15 -4.31 13.82 2.87
N GLY A 16 -4.66 12.58 2.53
CA GLY A 16 -4.96 12.17 1.15
C GLY A 16 -3.77 11.63 0.34
N LEU A 17 -2.55 11.60 0.89
CA LEU A 17 -1.45 10.89 0.24
C LEU A 17 -1.68 9.38 0.32
N THR A 18 -1.62 8.73 -0.83
CA THR A 18 -1.83 7.29 -0.93
C THR A 18 -0.74 6.64 -1.78
N PHE A 19 -0.37 5.42 -1.42
CA PHE A 19 0.50 4.57 -2.22
C PHE A 19 -0.35 3.53 -2.94
N LEU A 20 -0.31 3.52 -4.27
CA LEU A 20 -0.95 2.49 -5.08
C LEU A 20 -0.03 1.27 -5.17
N ALA A 21 -0.35 0.21 -4.43
CA ALA A 21 0.47 -0.99 -4.36
C ALA A 21 0.24 -1.94 -5.55
N ALA A 22 -0.98 -1.99 -6.07
CA ALA A 22 -1.33 -2.77 -7.25
C ALA A 22 -2.62 -2.27 -7.92
N ALA A 23 -2.78 -2.57 -9.19
CA ALA A 23 -4.03 -2.42 -9.94
C ALA A 23 -4.24 -3.66 -10.82
N GLY A 24 -5.50 -4.09 -10.97
CA GLY A 24 -5.86 -5.29 -11.74
C GLY A 24 -7.37 -5.43 -11.93
N GLY A 25 -7.81 -6.48 -12.62
CA GLY A 25 -9.24 -6.78 -12.77
C GLY A 25 -9.85 -7.36 -11.50
N ASP A 26 -9.08 -8.15 -10.76
CA ASP A 26 -9.47 -8.77 -9.49
C ASP A 26 -8.37 -8.62 -8.43
N ILE A 27 -8.75 -8.25 -7.21
CA ILE A 27 -7.85 -8.13 -6.07
C ILE A 27 -8.54 -8.71 -4.83
N GLU A 28 -8.02 -9.82 -4.32
CA GLU A 28 -8.59 -10.55 -3.19
C GLU A 28 -7.60 -10.58 -2.01
N PRO A 29 -8.04 -10.29 -0.77
CA PRO A 29 -7.20 -10.50 0.42
C PRO A 29 -6.93 -12.00 0.64
N ARG A 30 -5.70 -12.33 1.04
CA ARG A 30 -5.26 -13.69 1.38
C ARG A 30 -4.95 -13.87 2.88
N GLY A 31 -5.01 -12.80 3.67
CA GLY A 31 -4.62 -12.77 5.08
C GLY A 31 -3.24 -12.14 5.29
N GLU A 32 -2.88 -11.80 6.53
CA GLU A 32 -1.53 -11.36 6.93
C GLU A 32 -0.91 -10.18 6.12
N GLY A 33 -1.73 -9.30 5.57
CA GLY A 33 -1.24 -8.21 4.71
C GLY A 33 -0.80 -8.68 3.33
N THR A 34 -1.40 -9.77 2.84
CA THR A 34 -1.20 -10.32 1.51
C THR A 34 -2.46 -10.23 0.65
N TRP A 35 -2.29 -9.89 -0.62
CA TRP A 35 -3.33 -9.84 -1.64
C TRP A 35 -2.92 -10.61 -2.89
N SER A 36 -3.90 -11.25 -3.52
CA SER A 36 -3.77 -11.84 -4.84
C SER A 36 -4.33 -10.88 -5.88
N VAL A 37 -3.55 -10.59 -6.92
CA VAL A 37 -3.92 -9.72 -8.04
C VAL A 37 -4.08 -10.59 -9.28
N ASP A 38 -5.28 -10.60 -9.85
CA ASP A 38 -5.68 -11.37 -11.03
C ASP A 38 -5.34 -12.87 -10.95
N LYS A 39 -5.18 -13.42 -9.73
CA LYS A 39 -4.70 -14.79 -9.46
C LYS A 39 -3.33 -15.12 -10.07
N LYS A 40 -2.55 -14.09 -10.43
CA LYS A 40 -1.24 -14.20 -11.10
C LYS A 40 -0.11 -13.68 -10.23
N VAL A 41 -0.37 -12.61 -9.49
CA VAL A 41 0.64 -11.94 -8.66
C VAL A 41 0.16 -11.96 -7.22
N GLU A 42 1.09 -12.19 -6.30
CA GLU A 42 0.87 -12.05 -4.88
C GLU A 42 1.68 -10.85 -4.37
N ILE A 43 0.99 -9.96 -3.67
CA ILE A 43 1.52 -8.74 -3.07
C ILE A 43 1.46 -8.88 -1.57
N THR A 44 2.57 -8.70 -0.87
CA THR A 44 2.60 -8.64 0.60
C THR A 44 3.19 -7.32 1.06
N LEU A 45 2.52 -6.66 2.00
CA LEU A 45 2.96 -5.43 2.63
C LEU A 45 3.40 -5.72 4.06
N GLU A 46 4.65 -5.40 4.39
CA GLU A 46 5.24 -5.61 5.70
C GLU A 46 5.73 -4.27 6.25
N SER A 47 5.24 -3.85 7.41
CA SER A 47 5.72 -2.64 8.08
C SER A 47 5.80 -2.87 9.58
N GLY A 48 6.73 -2.15 10.23
CA GLY A 48 6.78 -2.09 11.69
C GLY A 48 5.64 -1.26 12.29
N ASN A 49 4.97 -0.43 11.47
CA ASN A 49 3.79 0.34 11.86
C ASN A 49 2.54 -0.23 11.18
N PRO A 50 1.35 -0.16 11.81
CA PRO A 50 0.12 -0.61 11.18
C PRO A 50 -0.15 0.15 9.87
N LEU A 51 -0.26 -0.57 8.77
CA LEU A 51 -0.80 -0.07 7.51
C LEU A 51 -2.28 -0.43 7.45
N GLN A 52 -3.08 0.40 6.76
CA GLN A 52 -4.49 0.10 6.50
C GLN A 52 -4.78 0.02 4.99
N PRO A 53 -4.26 -1.00 4.26
CA PRO A 53 -4.51 -1.10 2.84
C PRO A 53 -5.98 -1.38 2.56
N VAL A 54 -6.52 -0.73 1.55
CA VAL A 54 -7.90 -0.84 1.11
C VAL A 54 -7.95 -1.21 -0.36
N VAL A 55 -8.89 -2.09 -0.72
CA VAL A 55 -9.20 -2.37 -2.12
C VAL A 55 -10.38 -1.50 -2.51
N ARG A 56 -10.22 -0.71 -3.58
CA ARG A 56 -11.28 0.15 -4.13
C ARG A 56 -11.40 0.00 -5.64
N GLU A 57 -12.51 0.48 -6.19
CA GLU A 57 -12.64 0.68 -7.64
C GLU A 57 -11.80 1.90 -8.08
N GLY A 58 -11.14 1.77 -9.22
CA GLY A 58 -10.27 2.78 -9.82
C GLY A 58 -10.36 2.77 -11.35
N ALA A 59 -9.52 3.55 -12.01
CA ALA A 59 -9.65 3.80 -13.46
C ALA A 59 -9.39 2.56 -14.34
N GLY A 60 -8.67 1.56 -13.83
CA GLY A 60 -8.29 0.33 -14.54
C GLY A 60 -8.90 -0.95 -13.98
N GLY A 61 -9.93 -0.86 -13.13
CA GLY A 61 -10.48 -1.98 -12.37
C GLY A 61 -10.28 -1.76 -10.87
N ARG A 62 -9.82 -2.78 -10.16
CA ARG A 62 -9.58 -2.72 -8.72
C ARG A 62 -8.18 -2.25 -8.41
N GLU A 63 -8.04 -1.41 -7.39
CA GLU A 63 -6.79 -0.86 -6.89
C GLU A 63 -6.56 -1.29 -5.44
N LEU A 64 -5.37 -1.79 -5.13
CA LEU A 64 -4.89 -1.94 -3.75
C LEU A 64 -4.15 -0.66 -3.36
N VAL A 65 -4.74 0.10 -2.44
CA VAL A 65 -4.26 1.42 -2.05
C VAL A 65 -3.89 1.41 -0.58
N VAL A 66 -2.75 2.00 -0.23
CA VAL A 66 -2.28 2.17 1.13
C VAL A 66 -2.35 3.66 1.47
N PRO A 67 -3.30 4.09 2.31
CA PRO A 67 -3.30 5.44 2.88
C PRO A 67 -2.01 5.66 3.68
N LEU A 68 -1.35 6.80 3.43
CA LEU A 68 -0.12 7.18 4.12
C LEU A 68 -0.44 8.33 5.09
N ASP A 69 -1.21 8.02 6.12
CA ASP A 69 -1.57 8.97 7.18
C ASP A 69 -0.37 9.20 8.09
N LEU A 70 0.47 10.17 7.73
CA LEU A 70 1.76 10.45 8.37
C LEU A 70 1.75 11.83 9.02
N PRO A 71 1.80 11.94 10.35
CA PRO A 71 1.92 13.22 11.02
C PRO A 71 3.18 13.97 10.58
N ALA A 72 3.15 15.30 10.66
CA ALA A 72 4.28 16.16 10.33
C ALA A 72 5.57 15.71 11.03
N GLY A 73 6.69 15.75 10.30
CA GLY A 73 8.01 15.33 10.77
C GLY A 73 8.22 13.81 10.95
N GLN A 74 7.17 12.99 10.85
CA GLN A 74 7.29 11.53 11.00
C GLN A 74 7.72 10.83 9.70
N SER A 75 8.27 9.63 9.86
CA SER A 75 8.65 8.75 8.76
C SER A 75 7.91 7.42 8.83
N LEU A 76 7.53 6.87 7.69
CA LEU A 76 7.02 5.52 7.53
C LEU A 76 7.94 4.74 6.62
N GLU A 77 8.26 3.52 7.06
CA GLU A 77 8.95 2.53 6.23
C GLU A 77 8.09 1.28 6.11
N PHE A 78 8.07 0.73 4.89
CA PHE A 78 7.41 -0.54 4.64
C PHE A 78 8.08 -1.28 3.48
N ASN A 79 7.95 -2.60 3.48
CA ASN A 79 8.42 -3.47 2.42
C ASN A 79 7.24 -3.96 1.60
N LEU A 80 7.44 -4.00 0.28
CA LEU A 80 6.57 -4.64 -0.69
C LEU A 80 7.27 -5.89 -1.21
N ARG A 81 6.68 -7.06 -0.97
CA ARG A 81 7.08 -8.31 -1.60
C ARG A 81 6.12 -8.60 -2.75
N ILE A 82 6.69 -8.93 -3.91
CA ILE A 82 5.96 -9.31 -5.12
C ILE A 82 6.42 -10.71 -5.48
N LYS A 83 5.46 -11.61 -5.71
CA LYS A 83 5.68 -12.98 -6.18
C LYS A 83 4.78 -13.22 -7.40
N TRP A 84 5.32 -13.87 -8.43
CA TRP A 84 4.65 -14.17 -9.70
C TRP A 84 5.00 -15.58 -10.15
#